data_AF-A0A3A8EH16-F1
#
_entry.id   AF-A0A3A8EH16-F1
#
_cell.length_a   1.000
_cell.length_b   1.000
_cell.length_c   1.000
_cell.angle_alpha   90.00
_cell.angle_beta   90.00
_cell.angle_gamma   90.00
#
_symmetry.space_group_name_H-M   'P 1'
#
loop_
_entity.id
_entity.type
_entity.pdbx_description
1 polymer ?
#
loop_
_entity_poly.entity_id
_entity_poly.type
_entity_poly.pdbx_seq_one_letter_code
_entity_poly.pdbx_strand_id
1 'polypeptide(L)'
;MHSSFKYLCLPALLCTALFIQGCERKTETVQPEPEQSQDDKIMQELSSEPVKDFAKTEFDTADIQALLDYDQRFTAVSDDMENELMQMKEQGTLSDTFAAERKRDNINSALSMLKELDLKTEQGRYIQGLIYQYWDSQKSLLAQAASEPAEQHAADKIKGLGQFLHAQEQLAHWQAQYPELNTAAQ
;
A
#
# COMPACT_ATOMS: atom_id res chain seq x y z
N MET A 1 37.29 -24.91 74.15
CA MET A 1 38.70 -25.22 73.80
C MET A 1 39.09 -24.36 72.60
N HIS A 2 40.22 -23.67 72.74
CA HIS A 2 40.99 -22.89 71.75
C HIS A 2 40.27 -21.69 71.08
N SER A 3 40.56 -20.46 71.54
CA SER A 3 41.70 -19.59 71.17
C SER A 3 41.64 -19.11 69.72
N SER A 4 41.98 -17.89 69.33
CA SER A 4 42.27 -16.58 69.94
C SER A 4 42.83 -15.76 68.76
N PHE A 5 42.72 -14.43 68.80
CA PHE A 5 43.72 -13.49 68.23
C PHE A 5 43.77 -13.38 66.68
N LYS A 6 43.78 -12.21 66.04
CA LYS A 6 44.44 -10.93 66.34
C LYS A 6 43.71 -9.76 65.68
N TYR A 7 43.48 -8.71 66.46
CA TYR A 7 43.49 -7.33 65.96
C TYR A 7 44.95 -6.92 65.71
N LEU A 8 45.22 -6.14 64.66
CA LEU A 8 45.95 -4.85 64.70
C LEU A 8 46.37 -4.43 63.29
N CYS A 9 45.92 -3.25 62.83
CA CYS A 9 46.76 -2.13 62.39
C CYS A 9 45.90 -1.01 61.75
N LEU A 10 45.73 0.06 62.52
CA LEU A 10 45.42 1.46 62.15
C LEU A 10 46.55 2.04 61.26
N PRO A 11 46.52 3.31 60.75
CA PRO A 11 45.43 4.27 60.51
C PRO A 11 45.52 5.02 59.15
N ALA A 12 44.55 5.94 58.96
CA ALA A 12 44.68 7.29 58.38
C ALA A 12 44.22 7.55 56.92
N LEU A 13 43.06 8.23 56.86
CA LEU A 13 42.80 9.50 56.14
C LEU A 13 43.07 9.56 54.62
N LEU A 14 42.01 9.75 53.82
CA LEU A 14 41.69 11.05 53.22
C LEU A 14 40.45 11.01 52.31
N CYS A 15 39.71 12.11 52.38
CA CYS A 15 38.55 12.49 51.58
C CYS A 15 38.76 12.35 50.07
N THR A 16 37.68 12.08 49.31
CA THR A 16 37.31 12.85 48.11
C THR A 16 35.92 12.49 47.61
N ALA A 17 35.35 13.46 46.89
CA ALA A 17 33.94 13.72 46.64
C ALA A 17 33.12 12.60 45.95
N LEU A 18 31.84 12.57 46.30
CA LEU A 18 30.77 11.97 45.51
C LEU A 18 30.67 12.70 44.18
N PHE A 19 31.09 12.07 43.08
CA PHE A 19 30.63 12.46 41.76
C PHE A 19 29.27 11.81 41.51
N ILE A 20 28.22 12.61 41.65
CA ILE A 20 26.91 12.31 41.09
C ILE A 20 27.10 12.34 39.56
N GLN A 21 27.32 11.19 38.94
CA GLN A 21 27.01 11.04 37.52
C GLN A 21 25.49 11.00 37.40
N GLY A 22 24.90 12.18 37.24
CA GLY A 22 23.57 12.29 36.66
C GLY A 22 23.63 11.62 35.29
N CYS A 23 22.92 10.51 35.14
CA CYS A 23 22.63 9.93 33.84
C CYS A 23 21.82 10.97 33.07
N GLU A 24 22.54 11.76 32.29
CA GLU A 24 22.00 12.60 31.24
C GLU A 24 21.32 11.64 30.26
N ARG A 25 19.98 11.55 30.34
CA ARG A 25 19.19 10.95 29.28
C ARG A 25 19.48 11.81 28.06
N LYS A 26 20.36 11.32 27.19
CA LYS A 26 20.45 11.79 25.81
C LYS A 26 19.05 11.68 25.24
N THR A 27 18.37 12.80 25.19
CA THR A 27 17.26 13.00 24.26
C THR A 27 17.90 12.83 22.89
N GLU A 28 17.74 11.64 22.31
CA GLU A 28 17.88 11.50 20.88
C GLU A 28 16.85 12.46 20.28
N THR A 29 17.34 13.61 19.84
CA THR A 29 16.68 14.41 18.83
C THR A 29 16.40 13.47 17.67
N VAL A 30 15.14 13.02 17.58
CA VAL A 30 14.55 12.56 16.34
C VAL A 30 14.84 13.66 15.34
N GLN A 31 15.80 13.41 14.45
CA GLN A 31 15.97 14.26 13.28
C GLN A 31 14.60 14.26 12.57
N PRO A 32 14.03 15.42 12.24
CA PRO A 32 12.92 15.42 11.31
C PRO A 32 13.41 14.70 10.06
N GLU A 33 12.68 13.66 9.63
CA GLU A 33 12.89 13.08 8.30
C GLU A 33 12.97 14.24 7.31
N PRO A 34 13.95 14.24 6.38
CA PRO A 34 14.00 15.29 5.37
C PRO A 34 12.65 15.34 4.69
N GLU A 35 12.06 16.54 4.56
CA GLU A 35 10.79 16.73 3.86
C GLU A 35 10.95 16.17 2.44
N GLN A 36 10.46 14.94 2.22
CA GLN A 36 10.53 14.27 0.93
C GLN A 36 9.78 15.12 -0.09
N SER A 37 10.44 15.42 -1.22
CA SER A 37 9.80 16.15 -2.30
C SER A 37 8.62 15.33 -2.86
N GLN A 38 7.69 16.01 -3.52
CA GLN A 38 6.59 15.32 -4.21
C GLN A 38 7.10 14.29 -5.22
N ASP A 39 8.20 14.59 -5.91
CA ASP A 39 8.85 13.70 -6.87
C ASP A 39 9.42 12.45 -6.19
N ASP A 40 10.02 12.59 -5.00
CA ASP A 40 10.53 11.45 -4.24
C ASP A 40 9.40 10.51 -3.80
N LYS A 41 8.23 11.06 -3.44
CA LYS A 41 7.04 10.27 -3.09
C LYS A 41 6.47 9.53 -4.30
N ILE A 42 6.46 10.18 -5.47
CA ILE A 42 6.10 9.54 -6.74
C ILE A 42 7.04 8.38 -7.05
N MET A 43 8.35 8.61 -6.99
CA MET A 43 9.35 7.58 -7.28
C MET A 43 9.25 6.39 -6.31
N GLN A 44 8.96 6.65 -5.03
CA GLN A 44 8.76 5.60 -4.04
C GLN A 44 7.49 4.78 -4.32
N GLU A 45 6.37 5.44 -4.62
CA GLU A 45 5.12 4.73 -4.97
C GLU A 45 5.25 3.95 -6.27
N LEU A 46 6.06 4.39 -7.23
CA LEU A 46 6.28 3.68 -8.49
C LEU A 46 7.34 2.59 -8.41
N SER A 47 8.06 2.47 -7.29
CA SER A 47 9.00 1.37 -7.09
C SER A 47 8.22 0.08 -6.83
N SER A 48 8.23 -0.86 -7.79
CA SER A 48 7.57 -2.16 -7.62
C SER A 48 8.46 -3.14 -6.86
N GLU A 49 7.82 -3.96 -6.02
CA GLU A 49 8.47 -5.11 -5.42
C GLU A 49 8.81 -6.13 -6.52
N PRO A 50 9.85 -6.96 -6.35
CA PRO A 50 10.10 -8.05 -7.29
C PRO A 50 8.89 -8.98 -7.41
N VAL A 51 8.63 -9.48 -8.61
CA VAL A 51 7.62 -10.51 -8.86
C VAL A 51 7.89 -11.71 -7.95
N LYS A 52 6.92 -12.04 -7.10
CA LYS A 52 6.93 -13.20 -6.21
C LYS A 52 6.61 -14.47 -6.99
N ASP A 53 7.42 -15.51 -6.80
CA ASP A 53 7.17 -16.83 -7.34
C ASP A 53 6.10 -17.59 -6.54
N PHE A 54 5.25 -18.32 -7.27
CA PHE A 54 4.26 -19.23 -6.71
C PHE A 54 4.36 -20.59 -7.41
N ALA A 55 3.95 -21.65 -6.71
CA ALA A 55 3.88 -22.98 -7.30
C ALA A 55 2.73 -23.04 -8.31
N LYS A 56 2.97 -23.64 -9.49
CA LYS A 56 1.93 -23.90 -10.48
C LYS A 56 0.85 -24.81 -9.92
N THR A 57 -0.40 -24.51 -10.26
CA THR A 57 -1.56 -25.33 -9.89
C THR A 57 -2.46 -25.63 -11.08
N GLU A 58 -3.34 -26.62 -10.93
CA GLU A 58 -4.35 -26.96 -11.94
C GLU A 58 -5.43 -25.87 -12.14
N PHE A 59 -5.55 -24.93 -11.19
CA PHE A 59 -6.53 -23.84 -11.23
C PHE A 59 -5.98 -22.55 -11.83
N ASP A 60 -4.68 -22.51 -12.18
CA ASP A 60 -4.01 -21.28 -12.63
C ASP A 60 -4.71 -20.66 -13.84
N THR A 61 -4.99 -21.46 -14.87
CA THR A 61 -5.68 -21.00 -16.09
C THR A 61 -7.05 -20.37 -15.78
N ALA A 62 -7.80 -20.94 -14.83
CA ALA A 62 -9.13 -20.45 -14.46
C ALA A 62 -9.05 -19.14 -13.67
N ASP A 63 -8.15 -19.05 -12.68
CA ASP A 63 -7.95 -17.85 -11.88
C ASP A 63 -7.37 -16.69 -12.71
N ILE A 64 -6.42 -16.97 -13.63
CA ILE A 64 -5.91 -15.97 -14.58
C ILE A 64 -7.06 -15.41 -15.41
N GLN A 65 -7.91 -16.27 -15.98
CA GLN A 65 -9.04 -15.84 -16.79
C GLN A 65 -10.05 -15.00 -16.00
N ALA A 66 -10.29 -15.35 -14.72
CA ALA A 66 -11.17 -14.59 -13.84
C ALA A 66 -10.61 -13.18 -13.54
N LEU A 67 -9.30 -13.05 -13.34
CA LEU A 67 -8.65 -11.75 -13.16
C LEU A 67 -8.64 -10.90 -14.44
N LEU A 68 -8.45 -11.52 -15.62
CA LEU A 68 -8.55 -10.84 -16.90
C LEU A 68 -9.97 -10.38 -17.21
N ASP A 69 -10.99 -11.20 -16.92
CA ASP A 69 -12.40 -10.81 -17.05
C ASP A 69 -12.74 -9.64 -16.13
N TYR A 70 -12.24 -9.65 -14.89
CA TYR A 70 -12.36 -8.52 -13.98
C TYR A 70 -11.80 -7.22 -14.58
N ASP A 71 -10.57 -7.26 -15.10
CA ASP A 71 -9.90 -6.10 -15.69
C ASP A 71 -10.67 -5.56 -16.91
N GLN A 72 -11.12 -6.46 -17.79
CA GLN A 72 -11.92 -6.11 -18.96
C GLN A 72 -13.25 -5.45 -18.57
N ARG A 73 -13.99 -6.05 -17.63
CA ARG A 73 -15.30 -5.52 -17.20
C ARG A 73 -15.17 -4.20 -16.46
N PHE A 74 -14.15 -4.07 -15.62
CA PHE A 74 -13.88 -2.82 -14.91
C PHE A 74 -13.48 -1.69 -15.87
N THR A 75 -12.66 -1.99 -16.87
CA THR A 75 -12.28 -1.04 -17.93
C THR A 75 -13.52 -0.56 -18.69
N ALA A 76 -14.37 -1.48 -19.15
CA ALA A 76 -15.60 -1.12 -19.86
C ALA A 76 -16.52 -0.20 -19.04
N VAL A 77 -16.74 -0.52 -17.77
CA VAL A 77 -17.57 0.33 -16.87
C VAL A 77 -16.91 1.69 -16.60
N SER A 78 -15.58 1.73 -16.50
CA SER A 78 -14.84 2.97 -16.28
C SER A 78 -14.88 3.88 -17.51
N ASP A 79 -14.72 3.31 -18.71
CA ASP A 79 -14.79 4.03 -19.97
C ASP A 79 -16.19 4.62 -20.20
N ASP A 80 -17.24 3.83 -19.93
CA ASP A 80 -18.63 4.30 -20.01
C ASP A 80 -18.89 5.49 -19.05
N MET A 81 -18.37 5.41 -17.82
CA MET A 81 -18.44 6.51 -16.86
C MET A 81 -17.65 7.73 -17.35
N GLU A 82 -16.43 7.55 -17.85
CA GLU A 82 -15.61 8.67 -18.36
C GLU A 82 -16.32 9.39 -19.51
N ASN A 83 -16.91 8.63 -20.42
CA ASN A 83 -17.73 9.16 -21.52
C ASN A 83 -18.94 9.95 -21.01
N GLU A 84 -19.68 9.46 -20.00
CA GLU A 84 -20.78 10.20 -19.35
C GLU A 84 -20.28 11.54 -18.78
N LEU A 85 -19.18 11.51 -18.02
CA LEU A 85 -18.60 12.70 -17.40
C LEU A 85 -18.12 13.72 -18.44
N MET A 86 -17.50 13.27 -19.53
CA MET A 86 -17.09 14.14 -20.64
C MET A 86 -18.29 14.80 -21.31
N GLN A 87 -19.35 14.04 -21.61
CA GLN A 87 -20.57 14.60 -22.21
C GLN A 87 -21.23 15.65 -21.32
N MET A 88 -21.33 15.39 -20.01
CA MET A 88 -21.88 16.36 -19.07
C MET A 88 -21.02 17.62 -18.94
N LYS A 89 -19.69 17.47 -19.01
CA LYS A 89 -18.76 18.59 -19.03
C LYS A 89 -18.97 19.47 -20.26
N GLU A 90 -19.11 18.86 -21.44
CA GLU A 90 -19.37 19.57 -22.70
C GLU A 90 -20.72 20.30 -22.69
N GLN A 91 -21.73 19.71 -22.05
CA GLN A 91 -23.06 20.30 -21.91
C GLN A 91 -23.14 21.36 -20.80
N GLY A 92 -22.08 21.54 -20.01
CA GLY A 92 -22.07 22.46 -18.86
C GLY A 92 -22.98 22.00 -17.71
N THR A 93 -23.32 20.71 -17.66
CA THR A 93 -24.22 20.12 -16.65
C THR A 93 -23.46 19.32 -15.58
N LEU A 94 -22.15 19.13 -15.75
CA LEU A 94 -21.31 18.43 -14.78
C LEU A 94 -21.12 19.28 -13.51
N SER A 95 -21.64 18.77 -12.38
CA SER A 95 -21.36 19.32 -11.06
C SER A 95 -20.25 18.54 -10.36
N ASP A 96 -19.51 19.20 -9.48
CA ASP A 96 -18.44 18.56 -8.69
C ASP A 96 -18.99 17.43 -7.81
N THR A 97 -20.20 17.61 -7.25
CA THR A 97 -20.88 16.57 -6.46
C THR A 97 -21.17 15.34 -7.29
N PHE A 98 -21.67 15.51 -8.53
CA PHE A 98 -21.96 14.39 -9.41
C PHE A 98 -20.68 13.64 -9.82
N ALA A 99 -19.62 14.37 -10.19
CA ALA A 99 -18.32 13.78 -10.48
C ALA A 99 -17.76 12.96 -9.30
N ALA A 100 -17.88 13.49 -8.08
CA ALA A 100 -17.44 12.80 -6.87
C ALA A 100 -18.27 11.53 -6.59
N GLU A 101 -19.59 11.59 -6.77
CA GLU A 101 -20.48 10.42 -6.63
C GLU A 101 -20.15 9.35 -7.67
N ARG A 102 -19.97 9.73 -8.94
CA ARG A 102 -19.56 8.78 -10.00
C ARG A 102 -18.24 8.11 -9.69
N LYS A 103 -17.24 8.87 -9.24
CA LYS A 103 -15.96 8.30 -8.80
C LYS A 103 -16.13 7.29 -7.66
N ARG A 104 -16.95 7.62 -6.66
CA ARG A 104 -17.26 6.71 -5.54
C ARG A 104 -17.93 5.42 -6.04
N ASP A 105 -18.88 5.54 -6.95
CA ASP A 105 -19.64 4.41 -7.48
C ASP A 105 -18.74 3.49 -8.31
N ASN A 106 -17.79 4.05 -9.08
CA ASN A 106 -16.79 3.26 -9.81
C ASN A 106 -15.87 2.48 -8.86
N ILE A 107 -15.36 3.13 -7.81
CA ILE A 107 -14.52 2.46 -6.80
C ILE A 107 -15.28 1.31 -6.10
N ASN A 108 -16.55 1.54 -5.76
CA ASN A 108 -17.38 0.49 -5.16
C ASN A 108 -17.66 -0.66 -6.13
N SER A 109 -17.78 -0.37 -7.42
CA SER A 109 -17.95 -1.40 -8.47
C SER A 109 -16.69 -2.26 -8.56
N ALA A 110 -15.50 -1.65 -8.62
CA ALA A 110 -14.22 -2.37 -8.57
C ALA A 110 -14.13 -3.31 -7.36
N LEU A 111 -14.38 -2.78 -6.16
CA LEU A 111 -14.32 -3.56 -4.92
C LEU A 111 -15.34 -4.70 -4.87
N SER A 112 -16.54 -4.49 -5.42
CA SER A 112 -17.60 -5.51 -5.41
C SER A 112 -17.26 -6.63 -6.39
N MET A 113 -16.87 -6.29 -7.62
CA MET A 113 -16.45 -7.27 -8.62
C MET A 113 -15.24 -8.08 -8.15
N LEU A 114 -14.25 -7.45 -7.49
CA LEU A 114 -13.11 -8.17 -6.91
C LEU A 114 -13.55 -9.20 -5.86
N LYS A 115 -14.47 -8.85 -4.97
CA LYS A 115 -14.94 -9.74 -3.90
C LYS A 115 -15.71 -10.94 -4.43
N GLU A 116 -16.30 -10.82 -5.61
CA GLU A 116 -17.03 -11.90 -6.28
C GLU A 116 -16.10 -12.91 -6.96
N LEU A 117 -14.82 -12.60 -7.14
CA LEU A 117 -13.84 -13.53 -7.70
C LEU A 117 -13.59 -14.70 -6.74
N ASP A 118 -13.90 -15.92 -7.21
CA ASP A 118 -13.70 -17.17 -6.47
C ASP A 118 -12.35 -17.82 -6.80
N LEU A 119 -11.26 -17.11 -6.49
CA LEU A 119 -9.89 -17.51 -6.83
C LEU A 119 -9.38 -18.66 -5.96
N LYS A 120 -8.95 -19.75 -6.60
CA LYS A 120 -8.54 -21.00 -5.94
C LYS A 120 -7.06 -21.06 -5.60
N THR A 121 -6.23 -20.33 -6.33
CA THR A 121 -4.77 -20.34 -6.19
C THR A 121 -4.28 -19.35 -5.13
N GLU A 122 -3.07 -19.58 -4.60
CA GLU A 122 -2.42 -18.59 -3.73
C GLU A 122 -2.07 -17.32 -4.52
N GLN A 123 -1.57 -17.47 -5.74
CA GLN A 123 -1.18 -16.36 -6.60
C GLN A 123 -2.36 -15.47 -6.98
N GLY A 124 -3.49 -16.07 -7.36
CA GLY A 124 -4.73 -15.34 -7.66
C GLY A 124 -5.22 -14.52 -6.46
N ARG A 125 -5.29 -15.14 -5.27
CA ARG A 125 -5.68 -14.42 -4.04
C ARG A 125 -4.69 -13.32 -3.65
N TYR A 126 -3.41 -13.53 -3.91
CA TYR A 126 -2.39 -12.51 -3.69
C TYR A 126 -2.61 -11.29 -4.60
N ILE A 127 -2.80 -11.51 -5.90
CA ILE A 127 -3.11 -10.45 -6.88
C ILE A 127 -4.42 -9.73 -6.49
N GLN A 128 -5.48 -10.47 -6.17
CA GLN A 128 -6.75 -9.90 -5.70
C GLN A 128 -6.54 -9.00 -4.46
N GLY A 129 -5.69 -9.42 -3.52
CA GLY A 129 -5.36 -8.63 -2.34
C GLY A 129 -4.68 -7.30 -2.69
N LEU A 130 -3.73 -7.30 -3.61
CA LEU A 130 -3.06 -6.07 -4.07
C LEU A 130 -4.03 -5.11 -4.75
N ILE A 131 -4.87 -5.61 -5.66
CA ILE A 131 -5.88 -4.78 -6.35
C ILE A 131 -6.91 -4.25 -5.34
N TYR A 132 -7.33 -5.07 -4.38
CA TYR A 132 -8.25 -4.66 -3.32
C TYR A 132 -7.69 -3.51 -2.49
N GLN A 133 -6.43 -3.63 -2.05
CA GLN A 133 -5.76 -2.60 -1.25
C GLN A 133 -5.68 -1.26 -1.98
N TYR A 134 -5.41 -1.29 -3.28
CA TYR A 134 -5.45 -0.08 -4.12
C TYR A 134 -6.83 0.58 -4.07
N TRP A 135 -7.90 -0.15 -4.38
CA TRP A 135 -9.24 0.45 -4.42
C TRP A 135 -9.76 0.89 -3.05
N ASP A 136 -9.41 0.17 -1.99
CA ASP A 136 -9.75 0.54 -0.61
C ASP A 136 -9.02 1.82 -0.17
N SER A 137 -7.76 1.98 -0.59
CA SER A 137 -7.01 3.23 -0.45
C SER A 137 -7.69 4.38 -1.21
N GLN A 138 -8.04 4.17 -2.50
CA GLN A 138 -8.73 5.18 -3.31
C GLN A 138 -10.08 5.60 -2.69
N LYS A 139 -10.82 4.64 -2.13
CA LYS A 139 -12.06 4.91 -1.39
C LYS A 139 -11.82 5.79 -0.17
N SER A 140 -10.80 5.46 0.62
CA SER A 140 -10.45 6.19 1.84
C SER A 140 -10.00 7.62 1.54
N LEU A 141 -9.26 7.82 0.46
CA LEU A 141 -8.80 9.14 0.01
C LEU A 141 -9.96 10.01 -0.49
N LEU A 142 -10.91 9.42 -1.22
CA LEU A 142 -12.10 10.13 -1.66
C LEU A 142 -12.95 10.63 -0.48
N ALA A 143 -13.04 9.84 0.60
CA ALA A 143 -13.73 10.25 1.83
C ALA A 143 -12.99 11.37 2.58
N GLN A 144 -11.65 11.35 2.61
CA GLN A 144 -10.83 12.40 3.23
C GLN A 144 -10.92 13.72 2.47
N ALA A 145 -10.88 13.68 1.13
CA ALA A 145 -11.00 14.88 0.29
C ALA A 145 -12.36 15.61 0.44
N ALA A 146 -13.40 14.94 0.94
CA ALA A 146 -14.68 15.57 1.27
C ALA A 146 -14.64 16.38 2.59
N SER A 147 -13.58 16.22 3.39
CA SER A 147 -13.46 16.77 4.74
C SER A 147 -12.30 17.76 4.91
N GLU A 148 -11.37 17.86 3.95
CA GLU A 148 -10.12 18.64 4.06
C GLU A 148 -9.85 19.54 2.83
N PRO A 149 -9.06 20.63 2.95
CA PRO A 149 -8.77 21.57 1.86
C PRO A 149 -7.93 20.98 0.72
N ALA A 150 -8.30 21.27 -0.53
CA ALA A 150 -7.77 20.66 -1.75
C ALA A 150 -6.24 20.75 -2.00
N GLU A 151 -5.54 21.68 -1.35
CA GLU A 151 -4.11 21.96 -1.59
C GLU A 151 -3.15 20.90 -1.02
N GLN A 152 -3.62 19.97 -0.18
CA GLN A 152 -2.78 18.96 0.49
C GLN A 152 -2.70 17.59 -0.23
N HIS A 153 -3.47 17.37 -1.30
CA HIS A 153 -3.82 16.01 -1.77
C HIS A 153 -3.19 15.56 -3.10
N ALA A 154 -2.16 16.24 -3.62
CA ALA A 154 -1.57 15.83 -4.90
C ALA A 154 -0.82 14.49 -4.82
N ALA A 155 -0.12 14.23 -3.70
CA ALA A 155 0.52 12.94 -3.42
C ALA A 155 -0.49 11.83 -3.06
N ASP A 156 -1.73 12.18 -2.71
CA ASP A 156 -2.75 11.18 -2.39
C ASP A 156 -3.27 10.46 -3.65
N LYS A 157 -3.28 11.15 -4.80
CA LYS A 157 -3.78 10.56 -6.06
C LYS A 157 -2.98 9.34 -6.53
N ILE A 158 -1.71 9.25 -6.14
CA ILE A 158 -0.79 8.18 -6.52
C ILE A 158 -0.65 7.10 -5.45
N LYS A 159 -1.24 7.31 -4.27
CA LYS A 159 -1.06 6.42 -3.13
C LYS A 159 -1.64 5.03 -3.42
N GLY A 160 -0.79 4.01 -3.28
CA GLY A 160 -1.14 2.62 -3.58
C GLY A 160 -1.06 2.27 -5.07
N LEU A 161 -0.70 3.21 -5.94
CA LEU A 161 -0.51 2.94 -7.37
C LEU A 161 0.58 1.88 -7.58
N GLY A 162 1.65 1.88 -6.77
CA GLY A 162 2.68 0.84 -6.81
C GLY A 162 2.15 -0.56 -6.59
N GLN A 163 1.23 -0.73 -5.63
CA GLN A 163 0.61 -2.03 -5.36
C GLN A 163 -0.26 -2.49 -6.53
N PHE A 164 -0.98 -1.56 -7.16
CA PHE A 164 -1.77 -1.87 -8.35
C PHE A 164 -0.88 -2.26 -9.54
N LEU A 165 0.19 -1.49 -9.80
CA LEU A 165 1.16 -1.81 -10.85
C LEU A 165 1.81 -3.18 -10.60
N HIS A 166 2.20 -3.47 -9.36
CA HIS A 166 2.72 -4.78 -8.97
C HIS A 166 1.71 -5.91 -9.20
N ALA A 167 0.42 -5.68 -8.95
CA ALA A 167 -0.63 -6.64 -9.25
C ALA A 167 -0.70 -6.96 -10.76
N GLN A 168 -0.58 -5.93 -11.61
CA GLN A 168 -0.56 -6.08 -13.07
C GLN A 168 0.70 -6.83 -13.54
N GLU A 169 1.87 -6.50 -12.98
CA GLU A 169 3.14 -7.19 -13.27
C GLU A 169 3.06 -8.68 -12.88
N GLN A 170 2.48 -8.98 -11.71
CA GLN A 170 2.24 -10.33 -11.24
C GLN A 170 1.31 -11.11 -12.18
N LEU A 171 0.19 -10.52 -12.60
CA LEU A 171 -0.75 -11.17 -13.51
C LEU A 171 -0.12 -11.41 -14.89
N ALA A 172 0.58 -10.41 -15.44
CA ALA A 172 1.24 -10.53 -16.73
C ALA A 172 2.34 -11.60 -16.72
N HIS A 173 3.15 -11.63 -15.65
CA HIS A 173 4.16 -12.68 -15.47
C HIS A 173 3.52 -14.06 -15.38
N TRP A 174 2.45 -14.20 -14.61
CA TRP A 174 1.74 -15.47 -14.45
C TRP A 174 1.14 -15.96 -15.78
N GLN A 175 0.46 -15.08 -16.51
CA GLN A 175 -0.10 -15.38 -17.83
C GLN A 175 0.98 -15.82 -18.84
N ALA A 176 2.18 -15.21 -18.80
CA ALA A 176 3.28 -15.60 -19.68
C ALA A 176 3.76 -17.05 -19.45
N GLN A 177 3.47 -17.65 -18.29
CA GLN A 177 3.78 -19.05 -18.01
C GLN A 177 2.79 -20.06 -18.63
N TYR A 178 1.70 -19.57 -19.24
CA TYR A 178 0.60 -20.33 -19.84
C TYR A 178 0.30 -19.86 -21.28
N PRO A 179 1.18 -20.17 -22.27
CA PRO A 179 1.06 -19.66 -23.64
C PRO A 179 -0.25 -20.03 -24.36
N GLU A 180 -0.90 -21.12 -23.95
CA GLU A 180 -2.18 -21.57 -24.49
C GLU A 180 -3.31 -20.53 -24.29
N LEU A 181 -3.24 -19.73 -23.22
CA LEU A 181 -4.20 -18.64 -22.97
C LEU A 181 -4.11 -17.53 -24.02
N ASN A 182 -2.92 -17.29 -24.58
CA ASN A 182 -2.70 -16.25 -25.58
C ASN A 182 -3.17 -16.66 -26.98
N THR A 183 -3.44 -17.95 -27.20
CA THR A 183 -3.82 -18.49 -28.50
C THR A 183 -5.34 -18.57 -28.67
N ALA A 184 -6.11 -18.58 -27.57
CA ALA A 184 -7.57 -18.67 -27.58
C ALA A 184 -8.29 -17.32 -27.79
N ALA A 185 -7.55 -16.20 -27.79
CA ALA A 185 -8.07 -14.85 -27.99
C ALA A 185 -8.00 -14.34 -29.45
N GLN A 186 -7.70 -15.22 -30.41
CA GLN A 186 -7.66 -14.92 -31.86
C GLN A 186 -8.80 -15.59 -32.63
#